data_AF-A0A2H3DFU0-F1
#
_entry.id   AF-A0A2H3DFU0-F1
#
_cell.length_a   1.000
_cell.length_b   1.000
_cell.length_c   1.000
_cell.angle_alpha   90.00
_cell.angle_beta   90.00
_cell.angle_gamma   90.00
#
_symmetry.space_group_name_H-M   'P 1'
#
loop_
_entity.id
_entity.type
_entity.pdbx_description
1 polymer ?
#
loop_
_entity_poly.entity_id
_entity_poly.type
_entity_poly.pdbx_seq_one_letter_code
_entity_poly.pdbx_strand_id
1 'polypeptide(L)'
;MKMTALLYTERWYETQVCRMETFRVRVVKDISEPGTALEMMMTAMLPVISFVHVFSAPTPVGEPGEQVLLEVMETIRMVFMIVMQLVITQRTPYILEFYSVQTLALADLVADSRTVDVILGFFPSMSLNNFSVSGIFTSALHLIKLPGAVRLLWDFRPQLSADNSTMDYAFFKLFERLCATCHRTQATLKSIGIIKSVIEYYADAKIRKDVELLRRPMDLGATSPRPPLLGTLSSYAKDVSLTEAKTQQ
;
A
#
# COMPACT_ATOMS: atom_id res chain seq x y z
N MET A 1 -13.20 39.97 10.80
CA MET A 1 -12.32 38.97 10.15
C MET A 1 -12.54 37.53 10.63
N LYS A 2 -12.84 37.24 11.90
CA LYS A 2 -13.09 35.86 12.39
C LYS A 2 -14.30 35.15 11.75
N MET A 3 -15.35 35.91 11.43
CA MET A 3 -16.61 35.37 10.88
C MET A 3 -16.48 34.89 9.43
N THR A 4 -15.53 35.43 8.66
CA THR A 4 -15.31 35.06 7.25
C THR A 4 -14.57 33.73 7.09
N ALA A 5 -13.72 33.37 8.06
CA ALA A 5 -12.96 32.12 8.04
C ALA A 5 -13.85 30.90 8.37
N LEU A 6 -14.73 31.01 9.38
CA LEU A 6 -15.68 29.96 9.76
C LEU A 6 -16.67 29.63 8.64
N LEU A 7 -17.19 30.66 7.96
CA LEU A 7 -18.07 30.46 6.80
C LEU A 7 -17.35 29.79 5.62
N TYR A 8 -16.02 29.91 5.53
CA TYR A 8 -15.26 29.27 4.47
C TYR A 8 -15.04 27.78 4.75
N THR A 9 -14.73 27.41 6.00
CA THR A 9 -14.54 26.01 6.41
C THR A 9 -15.85 25.22 6.39
N GLU A 10 -16.96 25.78 6.89
CA GLU A 10 -18.28 25.12 6.84
C GLU A 10 -18.73 24.88 5.40
N ARG A 11 -18.64 25.92 4.56
CA ARG A 11 -19.06 25.82 3.16
C ARG A 11 -18.16 24.89 2.35
N TRP A 12 -16.87 24.80 2.71
CA TRP A 12 -15.94 23.85 2.11
C TRP A 12 -16.28 22.41 2.53
N TYR A 13 -16.56 22.17 3.81
CA TYR A 13 -16.97 20.86 4.33
C TYR A 13 -18.29 20.39 3.70
N GLU A 14 -19.32 21.24 3.67
CA GLU A 14 -20.58 20.95 2.97
C GLU A 14 -20.36 20.64 1.48
N THR A 15 -19.44 21.37 0.84
CA THR A 15 -19.08 21.11 -0.56
C THR A 15 -18.41 19.75 -0.72
N GLN A 16 -17.54 19.33 0.20
CA GLN A 16 -16.90 18.01 0.13
C GLN A 16 -17.85 16.88 0.45
N VAL A 17 -18.68 17.00 1.49
CA VAL A 17 -19.72 16.02 1.82
C VAL A 17 -20.68 15.86 0.65
N CYS A 18 -21.18 16.97 0.10
CA CYS A 18 -22.06 16.95 -1.07
C CYS A 18 -21.36 16.35 -2.31
N ARG A 19 -20.05 16.61 -2.49
CA ARG A 19 -19.24 15.95 -3.54
C ARG A 19 -19.09 14.45 -3.30
N MET A 20 -18.83 14.00 -2.07
CA MET A 20 -18.71 12.59 -1.73
C MET A 20 -20.05 11.84 -1.85
N GLU A 21 -21.16 12.46 -1.47
CA GLU A 21 -22.51 11.91 -1.62
C GLU A 21 -22.88 11.81 -3.10
N THR A 22 -22.64 12.89 -3.87
CA THR A 22 -22.86 12.92 -5.32
C THR A 22 -21.95 11.90 -6.02
N PHE A 23 -20.71 11.78 -5.56
CA PHE A 23 -19.77 10.78 -6.02
C PHE A 23 -20.32 9.38 -5.76
N ARG A 24 -20.73 9.06 -4.54
CA ARG A 24 -21.34 7.77 -4.19
C ARG A 24 -22.54 7.43 -5.07
N VAL A 25 -23.42 8.39 -5.34
CA VAL A 25 -24.61 8.19 -6.18
C VAL A 25 -24.23 7.98 -7.65
N ARG A 26 -23.25 8.72 -8.20
CA ARG A 26 -22.74 8.50 -9.57
C ARG A 26 -21.98 7.20 -9.69
N VAL A 27 -21.15 6.88 -8.69
CA VAL A 27 -20.45 5.60 -8.60
C VAL A 27 -21.45 4.48 -8.76
N VAL A 28 -22.60 4.48 -8.08
CA VAL A 28 -23.54 3.36 -8.21
C VAL A 28 -24.24 3.30 -9.59
N LYS A 29 -24.38 4.42 -10.30
CA LYS A 29 -25.14 4.48 -11.57
C LYS A 29 -24.31 4.26 -12.83
N ASP A 30 -23.02 4.66 -12.86
CA ASP A 30 -22.24 4.78 -14.10
C ASP A 30 -21.03 3.81 -14.20
N ILE A 31 -21.01 2.71 -13.45
CA ILE A 31 -19.88 1.73 -13.40
C ILE A 31 -19.66 0.97 -14.72
N SER A 32 -20.52 1.12 -15.73
CA SER A 32 -20.46 0.25 -16.92
C SER A 32 -19.22 0.49 -17.79
N GLU A 33 -18.57 1.66 -17.70
CA GLU A 33 -17.40 1.96 -18.51
C GLU A 33 -16.09 1.79 -17.71
N PRO A 34 -15.12 0.99 -18.19
CA PRO A 34 -13.88 0.72 -17.45
C PRO A 34 -12.96 1.94 -17.29
N GLY A 35 -13.13 2.99 -18.11
CA GLY A 35 -12.38 4.24 -18.00
C GLY A 35 -12.82 5.13 -16.85
N THR A 36 -14.09 5.10 -16.46
CA THR A 36 -14.63 6.02 -15.44
C THR A 36 -14.13 5.68 -14.05
N ALA A 37 -13.82 4.42 -13.73
CA ALA A 37 -13.39 4.05 -12.38
C ALA A 37 -12.06 4.68 -11.94
N LEU A 38 -11.09 4.80 -12.86
CA LEU A 38 -9.80 5.44 -12.58
C LEU A 38 -9.97 6.95 -12.40
N GLU A 39 -10.72 7.60 -13.29
CA GLU A 39 -11.04 9.02 -13.21
C GLU A 39 -11.80 9.35 -11.92
N MET A 40 -12.76 8.51 -11.55
CA MET A 40 -13.55 8.62 -10.35
C MET A 40 -12.67 8.47 -9.10
N MET A 41 -11.74 7.51 -9.09
CA MET A 41 -10.78 7.39 -8.01
C MET A 41 -9.87 8.61 -7.90
N MET A 42 -9.27 9.08 -9.00
CA MET A 42 -8.44 10.28 -8.97
C MET A 42 -9.23 11.49 -8.46
N THR A 43 -10.48 11.63 -8.92
CA THR A 43 -11.40 12.68 -8.47
C THR A 43 -11.73 12.56 -6.99
N ALA A 44 -11.80 11.35 -6.42
CA ALA A 44 -12.05 11.14 -4.99
C ALA A 44 -10.79 11.32 -4.12
N MET A 45 -9.61 10.97 -4.62
CA MET A 45 -8.33 11.08 -3.90
C MET A 45 -7.78 12.51 -3.88
N LEU A 46 -7.96 13.27 -4.97
CA LEU A 46 -7.47 14.65 -5.10
C LEU A 46 -7.96 15.58 -3.97
N PRO A 47 -9.25 15.61 -3.60
CA PRO A 47 -9.74 16.39 -2.48
C PRO A 47 -9.11 16.00 -1.14
N VAL A 48 -8.85 14.71 -0.93
CA VAL A 48 -8.27 14.20 0.31
C VAL A 48 -6.81 14.64 0.46
N ILE A 49 -6.02 14.53 -0.61
CA ILE A 49 -4.63 15.03 -0.64
C ILE A 49 -4.59 16.54 -0.47
N SER A 50 -5.48 17.25 -1.19
CA SER A 50 -5.61 18.70 -1.08
C SER A 50 -5.97 19.12 0.36
N PHE A 51 -6.85 18.38 1.03
CA PHE A 51 -7.25 18.63 2.41
C PHE A 51 -6.10 18.48 3.38
N VAL A 52 -5.29 17.43 3.24
CA VAL A 52 -4.09 17.19 4.07
C VAL A 52 -3.11 18.36 3.97
N HIS A 53 -2.90 18.91 2.76
CA HIS A 53 -2.05 20.08 2.59
C HIS A 53 -2.63 21.34 3.23
N VAL A 54 -3.94 21.56 3.14
CA VAL A 54 -4.61 22.74 3.72
C VAL A 54 -4.51 22.75 5.25
N PHE A 55 -4.49 21.59 5.90
CA PHE A 55 -4.37 21.51 7.37
C PHE A 55 -3.04 21.91 7.96
N SER A 56 -2.00 22.07 7.14
CA SER A 56 -0.74 22.62 7.62
C SER A 56 -0.82 24.14 7.84
N ALA A 57 -1.91 24.80 7.43
CA ALA A 57 -2.09 26.23 7.62
C ALA A 57 -2.73 26.56 8.99
N PRO A 58 -2.16 27.49 9.78
CA PRO A 58 -2.73 27.87 11.07
C PRO A 58 -4.10 28.55 10.90
N THR A 59 -5.14 28.00 11.54
CA THR A 59 -6.49 28.59 11.55
C THR A 59 -6.73 29.44 12.81
N PRO A 60 -7.47 30.57 12.71
CA PRO A 60 -7.68 31.50 13.83
C PRO A 60 -8.71 31.05 14.88
N VAL A 61 -9.43 29.94 14.63
CA VAL A 61 -10.32 29.26 15.58
C VAL A 61 -9.90 27.79 15.51
N GLY A 62 -8.99 27.39 16.40
CA GLY A 62 -8.32 26.10 16.31
C GLY A 62 -9.15 24.98 16.92
N GLU A 63 -9.72 24.12 16.09
CA GLU A 63 -10.03 22.75 16.51
C GLU A 63 -8.73 22.04 16.93
N PRO A 64 -8.79 21.12 17.90
CA PRO A 64 -7.60 20.36 18.29
C PRO A 64 -7.10 19.57 17.08
N GLY A 65 -5.83 19.76 16.71
CA GLY A 65 -5.26 19.16 15.49
C GLY A 65 -5.35 17.63 15.46
N GLU A 66 -5.46 16.98 16.62
CA GLU A 66 -5.70 15.53 16.74
C GLU A 66 -7.08 15.11 16.22
N GLN A 67 -8.13 15.88 16.53
CA GLN A 67 -9.49 15.57 16.06
C GLN A 67 -9.55 15.65 14.54
N VAL A 68 -8.97 16.73 14.01
CA VAL A 68 -8.87 16.97 12.57
C VAL A 68 -8.12 15.82 11.88
N LEU A 69 -6.98 15.40 12.44
CA LEU A 69 -6.21 14.27 11.91
C LEU A 69 -7.04 12.97 11.87
N LEU A 70 -7.81 12.69 12.92
CA LEU A 70 -8.69 11.53 12.97
C LEU A 70 -9.78 11.58 11.89
N GLU A 71 -10.38 12.74 11.66
CA GLU A 71 -11.38 12.93 10.59
C GLU A 71 -10.77 12.72 9.20
N VAL A 72 -9.54 13.21 8.98
CA VAL A 72 -8.78 12.96 7.73
C VAL A 72 -8.48 11.48 7.56
N MET A 73 -7.99 10.80 8.59
CA MET A 73 -7.67 9.37 8.53
C MET A 73 -8.92 8.53 8.26
N GLU A 74 -10.05 8.88 8.86
CA GLU A 74 -11.33 8.22 8.61
C GLU A 74 -11.83 8.47 7.18
N THR A 75 -11.66 9.69 6.67
CA THR A 75 -11.98 10.04 5.27
C THR A 75 -11.13 9.22 4.29
N ILE A 76 -9.83 9.12 4.55
CA ILE A 76 -8.92 8.28 3.77
C ILE A 76 -9.38 6.83 3.82
N ARG A 77 -9.68 6.28 5.01
CA ARG A 77 -10.17 4.91 5.19
C ARG A 77 -11.41 4.64 4.34
N MET A 78 -12.37 5.56 4.32
CA MET A 78 -13.59 5.45 3.51
C MET A 78 -13.27 5.44 2.00
N VAL A 79 -12.39 6.33 1.53
CA VAL A 79 -11.96 6.33 0.12
C VAL A 79 -11.32 5.00 -0.26
N PHE A 80 -10.39 4.51 0.56
CA PHE A 80 -9.76 3.21 0.39
C PHE A 80 -10.76 2.06 0.31
N MET A 81 -11.79 2.05 1.16
CA MET A 81 -12.86 1.05 1.13
C MET A 81 -13.68 1.09 -0.17
N ILE A 82 -14.10 2.28 -0.61
CA ILE A 82 -14.87 2.47 -1.84
C ILE A 82 -14.06 2.00 -3.04
N VAL A 83 -12.81 2.45 -3.11
CA VAL A 83 -11.85 2.13 -4.17
C VAL A 83 -11.59 0.62 -4.23
N MET A 84 -11.36 -0.01 -3.08
CA MET A 84 -11.19 -1.46 -2.98
C MET A 84 -12.42 -2.22 -3.50
N GLN A 85 -13.62 -1.80 -3.11
CA GLN A 85 -14.87 -2.42 -3.57
C GLN A 85 -15.02 -2.31 -5.09
N LEU A 86 -14.67 -1.17 -5.68
CA LEU A 86 -14.71 -0.95 -7.12
C LEU A 86 -13.74 -1.88 -7.86
N VAL A 87 -12.50 -1.99 -7.40
CA VAL A 87 -11.50 -2.89 -8.00
C VAL A 87 -11.96 -4.35 -7.97
N ILE A 88 -12.48 -4.80 -6.82
CA ILE A 88 -12.98 -6.18 -6.67
C ILE A 88 -14.17 -6.43 -7.61
N THR A 89 -15.08 -5.46 -7.73
CA THR A 89 -16.31 -5.59 -8.50
C THR A 89 -16.03 -5.61 -10.01
N GLN A 90 -15.21 -4.70 -10.50
CA GLN A 90 -15.00 -4.56 -11.94
C GLN A 90 -14.01 -5.58 -12.53
N ARG A 91 -13.25 -6.32 -11.70
CA ARG A 91 -12.22 -7.30 -12.16
C ARG A 91 -11.36 -6.76 -13.30
N THR A 92 -10.99 -5.49 -13.24
CA THR A 92 -10.37 -4.83 -14.38
C THR A 92 -8.98 -5.39 -14.67
N PRO A 93 -8.56 -5.46 -15.94
CA PRO A 93 -7.17 -5.77 -16.27
C PRO A 93 -6.22 -4.62 -15.89
N TYR A 94 -6.74 -3.42 -15.65
CA TYR A 94 -6.00 -2.19 -15.33
C TYR A 94 -5.52 -2.08 -13.88
N ILE A 95 -5.59 -3.17 -13.12
CA ILE A 95 -5.20 -3.22 -11.71
C ILE A 95 -3.76 -2.73 -11.49
N LEU A 96 -2.81 -3.00 -12.39
CA LEU A 96 -1.42 -2.55 -12.23
C LEU A 96 -1.25 -1.04 -12.41
N GLU A 97 -1.88 -0.46 -13.43
CA GLU A 97 -1.86 1.00 -13.67
C GLU A 97 -2.58 1.77 -12.57
N PHE A 98 -3.64 1.18 -12.04
CA PHE A 98 -4.32 1.69 -10.87
C PHE A 98 -3.39 1.82 -9.66
N TYR A 99 -2.53 0.83 -9.42
CA TYR A 99 -1.59 0.89 -8.30
C TYR A 99 -0.48 1.93 -8.53
N SER A 100 0.05 2.12 -9.74
CA SER A 100 1.08 3.15 -9.96
C SER A 100 0.56 4.56 -9.67
N VAL A 101 -0.69 4.86 -10.05
CA VAL A 101 -1.34 6.14 -9.72
C VAL A 101 -1.53 6.28 -8.21
N GLN A 102 -1.92 5.20 -7.52
CA GLN A 102 -2.03 5.21 -6.06
C GLN A 102 -0.69 5.44 -5.37
N THR A 103 0.41 4.85 -5.85
CA THR A 103 1.74 5.09 -5.28
C THR A 103 2.08 6.57 -5.28
N LEU A 104 1.82 7.25 -6.40
CA LEU A 104 2.09 8.70 -6.52
C LEU A 104 1.18 9.51 -5.60
N ALA A 105 -0.12 9.19 -5.58
CA ALA A 105 -1.12 9.89 -4.77
C ALA A 105 -0.88 9.74 -3.25
N LEU A 106 -0.31 8.62 -2.82
CA LEU A 106 -0.10 8.31 -1.42
C LEU A 106 1.32 8.64 -0.94
N ALA A 107 2.24 8.99 -1.83
CA ALA A 107 3.63 9.26 -1.47
C ALA A 107 3.75 10.34 -0.38
N ASP A 108 3.02 11.45 -0.52
CA ASP A 108 3.04 12.53 0.47
C ASP A 108 2.45 12.11 1.83
N LEU A 109 1.42 11.25 1.81
CA LEU A 109 0.80 10.70 3.02
C LEU A 109 1.68 9.65 3.71
N VAL A 110 2.52 8.95 2.96
CA VAL A 110 3.49 7.99 3.51
C VAL A 110 4.73 8.71 4.03
N ALA A 111 5.09 9.85 3.44
CA ALA A 111 6.20 10.69 3.89
C ALA A 111 5.91 11.41 5.22
N ASP A 112 4.63 11.71 5.54
CA ASP A 112 4.27 12.32 6.82
C ASP A 112 4.22 11.28 7.96
N SER A 113 5.13 11.44 8.93
CA SER A 113 5.24 10.61 10.15
C SER A 113 3.94 10.48 10.97
N ARG A 114 3.01 11.43 10.85
CA ARG A 114 1.73 11.41 11.59
C ARG A 114 0.71 10.47 10.95
N THR A 115 0.86 10.21 9.66
CA THR A 115 -0.12 9.46 8.86
C THR A 115 0.42 8.11 8.42
N VAL A 116 1.75 7.98 8.30
CA VAL A 116 2.42 6.79 7.79
C VAL A 116 1.92 5.49 8.42
N ASP A 117 1.83 5.40 9.75
CA ASP A 117 1.42 4.17 10.44
C ASP A 117 0.00 3.75 10.07
N VAL A 118 -0.92 4.72 9.96
CA VAL A 118 -2.32 4.49 9.62
C VAL A 118 -2.45 4.07 8.15
N ILE A 119 -1.77 4.78 7.26
CA ILE A 119 -1.76 4.46 5.82
C ILE A 119 -1.18 3.06 5.57
N LEU A 120 -0.10 2.71 6.27
CA LEU A 120 0.47 1.38 6.19
C LEU A 120 -0.44 0.30 6.77
N GLY A 121 -1.28 0.63 7.76
CA GLY A 121 -2.35 -0.27 8.22
C GLY A 121 -3.45 -0.50 7.18
N PHE A 122 -3.68 0.45 6.26
CA PHE A 122 -4.68 0.32 5.22
C PHE A 122 -4.28 -0.62 4.09
N PHE A 123 -3.01 -0.68 3.67
CA PHE A 123 -2.59 -1.61 2.61
C PHE A 123 -2.83 -3.10 2.91
N PRO A 124 -2.44 -3.65 4.08
CA PRO A 124 -2.78 -5.03 4.43
C PRO A 124 -4.29 -5.19 4.62
N SER A 125 -4.99 -4.19 5.17
CA SER A 125 -6.45 -4.20 5.29
C SER A 125 -7.14 -4.32 3.92
N MET A 126 -6.71 -3.55 2.93
CA MET A 126 -7.16 -3.66 1.53
C MET A 126 -6.83 -5.02 0.93
N SER A 127 -5.59 -5.46 1.11
CA SER A 127 -5.08 -6.71 0.55
C SER A 127 -5.90 -7.90 1.03
N LEU A 128 -6.37 -7.85 2.28
CA LEU A 128 -7.17 -8.88 2.93
C LEU A 128 -8.68 -8.65 2.84
N ASN A 129 -9.12 -7.49 2.32
CA ASN A 129 -10.52 -7.05 2.33
C ASN A 129 -11.13 -7.04 3.76
N ASN A 130 -10.36 -6.59 4.74
CA ASN A 130 -10.79 -6.53 6.14
C ASN A 130 -10.18 -5.31 6.86
N PHE A 131 -10.94 -4.22 6.96
CA PHE A 131 -10.52 -2.99 7.65
C PHE A 131 -10.64 -3.07 9.17
N SER A 132 -11.23 -4.12 9.75
CA SER A 132 -11.16 -4.35 11.19
C SER A 132 -9.73 -4.69 11.66
N VAL A 133 -8.80 -4.90 10.72
CA VAL A 133 -7.39 -5.25 10.95
C VAL A 133 -6.46 -4.01 10.97
N SER A 134 -6.96 -2.83 10.62
CA SER A 134 -6.11 -1.63 10.43
C SER A 134 -5.32 -1.23 11.69
N GLY A 135 -5.79 -1.60 12.89
CA GLY A 135 -5.13 -1.30 14.14
C GLY A 135 -4.13 -2.34 14.65
N ILE A 136 -4.06 -3.55 14.07
CA ILE A 136 -3.22 -4.62 14.65
C ILE A 136 -2.62 -5.56 13.59
N PHE A 137 -1.30 -5.52 13.45
CA PHE A 137 -0.45 -6.50 12.74
C PHE A 137 -0.54 -7.95 13.31
N THR A 138 -1.43 -8.21 14.27
CA THR A 138 -1.52 -9.50 14.97
C THR A 138 -2.73 -10.37 14.61
N SER A 139 -3.75 -9.81 13.95
CA SER A 139 -4.95 -10.58 13.60
C SER A 139 -4.68 -11.64 12.53
N ALA A 140 -5.58 -12.62 12.43
CA ALA A 140 -5.46 -13.72 11.49
C ALA A 140 -5.42 -13.18 10.05
N LEU A 141 -4.25 -13.26 9.42
CA LEU A 141 -4.08 -12.91 8.02
C LEU A 141 -4.84 -13.93 7.18
N HIS A 142 -5.76 -13.46 6.36
CA HIS A 142 -6.57 -14.28 5.47
C HIS A 142 -5.94 -14.38 4.06
N LEU A 143 -6.69 -14.93 3.12
CA LEU A 143 -6.33 -14.96 1.71
C LEU A 143 -6.23 -13.54 1.13
N ILE A 144 -5.13 -13.23 0.44
CA ILE A 144 -4.97 -11.98 -0.32
C ILE A 144 -6.04 -11.91 -1.42
N LYS A 145 -6.91 -10.89 -1.34
CA LYS A 145 -7.93 -10.55 -2.35
C LYS A 145 -7.39 -9.56 -3.38
N LEU A 146 -6.53 -8.65 -2.96
CA LEU A 146 -5.95 -7.60 -3.80
C LEU A 146 -4.42 -7.67 -3.77
N PRO A 147 -3.81 -8.44 -4.69
CA PRO A 147 -2.36 -8.66 -4.69
C PRO A 147 -1.55 -7.38 -4.83
N GLY A 148 -2.02 -6.41 -5.61
CA GLY A 148 -1.21 -5.21 -5.81
C GLY A 148 -1.30 -4.19 -4.67
N ALA A 149 -2.25 -4.31 -3.72
CA ALA A 149 -2.14 -3.56 -2.46
C ALA A 149 -0.94 -4.06 -1.62
N VAL A 150 -0.63 -5.35 -1.68
CA VAL A 150 0.61 -5.90 -1.09
C VAL A 150 1.84 -5.42 -1.85
N ARG A 151 1.72 -5.26 -3.18
CA ARG A 151 2.79 -4.69 -4.01
C ARG A 151 3.08 -3.24 -3.65
N LEU A 152 2.04 -2.42 -3.50
CA LEU A 152 2.15 -1.04 -3.03
C LEU A 152 2.88 -0.95 -1.70
N LEU A 153 2.43 -1.75 -0.74
CA LEU A 153 3.07 -1.84 0.56
C LEU A 153 4.58 -2.04 0.37
N TRP A 154 4.98 -3.06 -0.39
CA TRP A 154 6.39 -3.38 -0.69
C TRP A 154 7.15 -2.24 -1.36
N ASP A 155 6.54 -1.57 -2.33
CA ASP A 155 7.18 -0.47 -3.06
C ASP A 155 7.42 0.76 -2.16
N PHE A 156 6.63 0.95 -1.10
CA PHE A 156 6.87 1.98 -0.08
C PHE A 156 7.95 1.62 0.94
N ARG A 157 8.34 0.34 1.05
CA ARG A 157 9.35 -0.13 2.02
C ARG A 157 10.61 0.74 2.09
N PRO A 158 11.27 1.13 0.98
CA PRO A 158 12.51 1.91 1.05
C PRO A 158 12.33 3.26 1.74
N GLN A 159 11.16 3.90 1.57
CA GLN A 159 10.84 5.18 2.20
C GLN A 159 10.64 5.04 3.72
N LEU A 160 10.05 3.91 4.13
CA LEU A 160 9.72 3.63 5.53
C LEU A 160 10.91 3.14 6.35
N SER A 161 11.84 2.44 5.69
CA SER A 161 12.92 1.71 6.35
C SER A 161 14.20 2.53 6.49
N ALA A 162 14.28 3.70 5.83
CA ALA A 162 15.48 4.53 5.83
C ALA A 162 15.91 4.91 7.25
N ASP A 163 14.95 5.20 8.14
CA ASP A 163 15.22 5.72 9.48
C ASP A 163 14.69 4.83 10.62
N ASN A 164 13.98 3.74 10.32
CA ASN A 164 13.28 2.95 11.34
C ASN A 164 13.44 1.42 11.15
N SER A 165 14.45 0.86 11.82
CA SER A 165 14.70 -0.60 11.84
C SER A 165 13.53 -1.42 12.40
N THR A 166 12.73 -0.85 13.31
CA THR A 166 11.54 -1.52 13.85
C THR A 166 10.47 -1.69 12.78
N MET A 167 10.28 -0.67 11.94
CA MET A 167 9.34 -0.74 10.82
C MET A 167 9.79 -1.73 9.78
N ASP A 168 11.07 -1.74 9.41
CA ASP A 168 11.62 -2.73 8.46
C ASP A 168 11.42 -4.17 8.98
N TYR A 169 11.67 -4.41 10.27
CA TYR A 169 11.40 -5.70 10.91
C TYR A 169 9.90 -6.06 10.90
N ALA A 170 9.02 -5.13 11.29
CA ALA A 170 7.57 -5.35 11.28
C ALA A 170 7.06 -5.68 9.87
N PHE A 171 7.64 -5.02 8.87
CA PHE A 171 7.37 -5.24 7.46
C PHE A 171 7.71 -6.66 7.04
N PHE A 172 8.94 -7.10 7.28
CA PHE A 172 9.34 -8.48 6.98
C PHE A 172 8.53 -9.51 7.75
N LYS A 173 8.23 -9.27 9.02
CA LYS A 173 7.36 -10.15 9.81
C LYS A 173 5.95 -10.25 9.26
N LEU A 174 5.39 -9.18 8.71
CA LEU A 174 4.10 -9.24 8.02
C LEU A 174 4.19 -10.18 6.80
N PHE A 175 5.22 -10.05 5.96
CA PHE A 175 5.41 -10.93 4.79
C PHE A 175 5.65 -12.39 5.17
N GLU A 176 6.39 -12.64 6.25
CA GLU A 176 6.55 -13.98 6.83
C GLU A 176 5.20 -14.62 7.14
N ARG A 177 4.35 -13.87 7.85
CA ARG A 177 3.04 -14.35 8.28
C ARG A 177 2.12 -14.54 7.09
N LEU A 178 2.13 -13.64 6.10
CA LEU A 178 1.38 -13.82 4.85
C LEU A 178 1.81 -15.10 4.12
N CYS A 179 3.11 -15.36 4.01
CA CYS A 179 3.61 -16.59 3.40
C CYS A 179 3.22 -17.84 4.21
N ALA A 180 3.13 -17.72 5.53
CA ALA A 180 2.75 -18.79 6.43
C ALA A 180 1.26 -19.15 6.40
N THR A 181 0.38 -18.22 6.01
CA THR A 181 -1.07 -18.41 6.07
C THR A 181 -1.56 -19.58 5.22
N CYS A 182 -1.25 -19.59 3.91
CA CYS A 182 -1.65 -20.67 3.00
C CYS A 182 -0.87 -20.66 1.68
N HIS A 183 -0.83 -21.81 0.99
CA HIS A 183 -0.17 -21.96 -0.31
C HIS A 183 -0.69 -20.98 -1.37
N ARG A 184 -1.99 -20.64 -1.32
CA ARG A 184 -2.60 -19.70 -2.28
C ARG A 184 -2.06 -18.28 -2.10
N THR A 185 -1.97 -17.81 -0.85
CA THR A 185 -1.37 -16.51 -0.52
C THR A 185 0.08 -16.45 -1.02
N GLN A 186 0.86 -17.49 -0.78
CA GLN A 186 2.23 -17.55 -1.26
C GLN A 186 2.34 -17.57 -2.78
N ALA A 187 1.49 -18.33 -3.48
CA ALA A 187 1.45 -18.32 -4.95
C ALA A 187 1.11 -16.93 -5.48
N THR A 188 0.20 -16.21 -4.82
CA THR A 188 -0.12 -14.81 -5.11
C THR A 188 1.10 -13.89 -4.91
N LEU A 189 1.80 -13.98 -3.79
CA LEU A 189 3.02 -13.18 -3.54
C LEU A 189 4.10 -13.46 -4.58
N LYS A 190 4.23 -14.72 -5.02
CA LYS A 190 5.13 -15.09 -6.10
C LYS A 190 4.71 -14.48 -7.44
N SER A 191 3.42 -14.50 -7.77
CA SER A 191 2.92 -13.97 -9.06
C SER A 191 3.09 -12.45 -9.19
N ILE A 192 3.06 -11.70 -8.08
CA ILE A 192 3.32 -10.25 -8.07
C ILE A 192 4.81 -9.90 -7.89
N GLY A 193 5.70 -10.88 -7.95
CA GLY A 193 7.15 -10.67 -7.90
C GLY A 193 7.71 -10.33 -6.51
N ILE A 194 6.90 -10.31 -5.45
CA ILE A 194 7.36 -9.96 -4.10
C ILE A 194 8.44 -10.93 -3.61
N ILE A 195 8.25 -12.23 -3.79
CA ILE A 195 9.23 -13.23 -3.34
C ILE A 195 10.60 -13.00 -3.99
N LYS A 196 10.61 -12.64 -5.29
CA LYS A 196 11.84 -12.31 -6.01
C LYS A 196 12.49 -11.06 -5.41
N SER A 197 11.72 -9.98 -5.22
CA SER A 197 12.22 -8.73 -4.64
C SER A 197 12.74 -8.89 -3.21
N VAL A 198 12.12 -9.75 -2.39
CA VAL A 198 12.61 -10.06 -1.04
C VAL A 198 13.97 -10.77 -1.12
N ILE A 199 14.10 -11.77 -2.00
CA ILE A 199 15.38 -12.49 -2.19
C ILE A 199 16.49 -11.55 -2.67
N GLU A 200 16.20 -10.70 -3.66
CA GLU A 200 17.13 -9.70 -4.18
C GLU A 200 17.58 -8.74 -3.09
N TYR A 201 16.65 -8.27 -2.25
CA TYR A 201 16.95 -7.41 -1.12
C TYR A 201 17.93 -8.06 -0.12
N TYR A 202 17.69 -9.32 0.28
CA TYR A 202 18.60 -10.02 1.21
C TYR A 202 19.95 -10.38 0.57
N ALA A 203 19.98 -10.62 -0.74
CA ALA A 203 21.22 -10.89 -1.46
C ALA A 203 22.15 -9.65 -1.44
N ASP A 204 21.57 -8.47 -1.63
CA ASP A 204 22.31 -7.20 -1.61
C ASP A 204 22.73 -6.78 -0.20
N ALA A 205 21.84 -6.95 0.79
CA ALA A 205 22.03 -6.40 2.12
C ALA A 205 23.29 -6.91 2.88
N LYS A 206 23.96 -7.99 2.45
CA LYS A 206 25.02 -8.69 3.22
C LYS A 206 24.59 -9.07 4.67
N ILE A 207 23.32 -8.92 5.03
CA ILE A 207 22.76 -9.24 6.35
C ILE A 207 22.56 -10.75 6.41
N ARG A 208 23.56 -11.47 6.91
CA ARG A 208 23.59 -12.94 6.94
C ARG A 208 22.77 -13.60 8.05
N LYS A 209 22.04 -12.84 8.89
CA LYS A 209 21.47 -13.41 10.13
C LYS A 209 19.97 -13.70 10.10
N ASP A 210 19.18 -13.04 9.25
CA ASP A 210 17.71 -13.19 9.25
C ASP A 210 17.18 -14.02 8.06
N VAL A 211 17.96 -15.01 7.62
CA VAL A 211 17.62 -15.91 6.48
C VAL A 211 16.42 -16.83 6.80
N GLU A 212 15.98 -16.89 8.06
CA GLU A 212 14.87 -17.72 8.49
C GLU A 212 13.54 -17.33 7.80
N LEU A 213 13.37 -16.05 7.46
CA LEU A 213 12.28 -15.50 6.65
C LEU A 213 12.23 -16.10 5.23
N LEU A 214 13.39 -16.39 4.65
CA LEU A 214 13.51 -16.94 3.30
C LEU A 214 13.36 -18.46 3.27
N ARG A 215 13.55 -19.14 4.40
CA ARG A 215 13.56 -20.61 4.47
C ARG A 215 12.25 -21.21 3.97
N ARG A 216 11.11 -20.70 4.47
CA ARG A 216 9.78 -21.23 4.12
C ARG A 216 9.37 -20.98 2.66
N PRO A 217 9.61 -19.80 2.06
CA PRO A 217 9.44 -19.60 0.62
C PRO A 217 10.32 -20.51 -0.24
N MET A 218 11.57 -20.78 0.19
CA MET A 218 12.52 -21.62 -0.54
C MET A 218 12.19 -23.12 -0.44
N ASP A 219 11.72 -23.60 0.71
CA ASP A 219 11.41 -25.01 0.96
C ASP A 219 10.29 -25.55 0.04
N LEU A 220 9.39 -24.68 -0.43
CA LEU A 220 8.31 -25.06 -1.35
C LEU A 220 8.72 -25.16 -2.82
N GLY A 221 9.91 -24.67 -3.17
CA GLY A 221 10.54 -24.95 -4.45
C GLY A 221 11.17 -26.34 -4.51
N ALA A 222 11.51 -26.92 -3.35
CA ALA A 222 12.26 -28.17 -3.23
C ALA A 222 11.39 -29.43 -3.32
N THR A 223 10.05 -29.33 -3.23
CA THR A 223 9.13 -30.47 -3.40
C THR A 223 8.73 -30.74 -4.85
N SER A 224 9.08 -29.84 -5.78
CA SER A 224 9.05 -30.14 -7.20
C SER A 224 10.36 -30.82 -7.59
N PRO A 225 10.38 -31.91 -8.38
CA PRO A 225 11.61 -32.58 -8.83
C PRO A 225 12.48 -31.72 -9.79
N ARG A 226 12.22 -30.41 -9.85
CA ARG A 226 13.08 -29.42 -10.51
C ARG A 226 14.33 -29.18 -9.64
N PRO A 227 15.52 -29.05 -10.26
CA PRO A 227 16.75 -28.84 -9.52
C PRO A 227 16.66 -27.61 -8.58
N PRO A 228 17.19 -27.71 -7.35
CA PRO A 228 17.02 -26.68 -6.32
C PRO A 228 17.52 -25.31 -6.79
N LEU A 229 16.69 -24.29 -6.56
CA LEU A 229 16.94 -22.88 -6.95
C LEU A 229 18.19 -22.28 -6.29
N LEU A 230 18.79 -22.94 -5.31
CA LEU A 230 20.08 -22.57 -4.73
C LEU A 230 21.21 -22.56 -5.78
N GLY A 231 21.17 -23.45 -6.77
CA GLY A 231 22.12 -23.42 -7.90
C GLY A 231 21.90 -22.22 -8.82
N THR A 232 20.65 -21.78 -8.98
CA THR A 232 20.28 -20.66 -9.85
C THR A 232 20.48 -19.31 -9.19
N LEU A 233 20.34 -19.18 -7.86
CA LEU A 233 20.69 -17.95 -7.15
C LEU A 233 22.21 -17.73 -7.14
N SER A 234 23.01 -18.81 -7.07
CA SER A 234 24.47 -18.71 -7.25
C SER A 234 24.86 -18.36 -8.69
N SER A 235 24.09 -18.75 -9.70
CA SER A 235 24.35 -18.33 -11.09
C SER A 235 23.90 -16.88 -11.31
N TYR A 236 22.73 -16.48 -10.80
CA TYR A 236 22.23 -15.11 -10.88
C TYR A 236 23.16 -14.10 -10.20
N ALA A 237 23.69 -14.43 -9.01
CA ALA A 237 24.66 -13.58 -8.33
C ALA A 237 25.98 -13.46 -9.11
N LYS A 238 26.43 -14.54 -9.77
CA LYS A 238 27.62 -14.50 -10.64
C LYS A 238 27.39 -13.67 -11.91
N ASP A 239 26.21 -13.75 -12.51
CA ASP A 239 25.88 -13.02 -13.74
C ASP A 239 25.74 -11.50 -13.48
N VAL A 240 25.21 -11.10 -12.32
CA VAL A 240 25.17 -9.68 -11.92
C VAL A 240 26.59 -9.13 -11.71
N SER A 241 27.46 -9.86 -11.00
CA SER A 241 28.86 -9.43 -10.81
C SER A 241 29.67 -9.37 -12.11
N LEU A 242 29.38 -10.25 -13.08
CA LEU A 242 30.02 -10.24 -14.40
C LEU A 242 29.56 -9.07 -15.29
N THR A 243 28.38 -8.52 -15.03
CA THR A 243 27.83 -7.38 -15.79
C THR A 243 28.44 -6.06 -15.28
N GLU A 244 28.62 -5.92 -13.96
CA GLU A 244 29.25 -4.73 -13.36
C GLU A 244 30.75 -4.60 -13.70
N ALA A 245 31.47 -5.73 -13.81
CA ALA A 245 32.88 -5.74 -14.20
C ALA A 245 33.14 -5.28 -15.64
N LYS A 246 32.13 -5.32 -16.52
CA LYS A 246 32.25 -4.88 -17.92
C LYS A 246 31.91 -3.41 -18.15
N THR A 247 31.35 -2.71 -17.15
CA THR A 247 31.00 -1.28 -17.25
C THR A 247 32.13 -0.37 -16.72
N GLN A 248 33.19 -0.94 -16.14
CA GLN A 248 34.36 -0.21 -15.64
C GLN A 248 35.61 -0.32 -16.53
N GLN A 249 35.47 -0.88 -17.74
CA GLN A 249 36.49 -0.87 -18.80
C GLN A 249 35.99 -0.06 -20.00
#